data_AF-C4JF03-F1
#
_entry.id   AF-C4JF03-F1
#
_cell.length_a   1.000
_cell.length_b   1.000
_cell.length_c   1.000
_cell.angle_alpha   90.00
_cell.angle_beta   90.00
_cell.angle_gamma   90.00
#
_symmetry.space_group_name_H-M   'P 1'
#
loop_
_entity.id
_entity.type
_entity.pdbx_description
1 polymer ?
#
loop_
_entity_poly.entity_id
_entity_poly.type
_entity_poly.pdbx_seq_one_letter_code
_entity_poly.pdbx_strand_id
1 'polypeptide(L)'
;MRLAFPRRYLLFLAVLPLGALASVQFVQPVAGAVLKGGETINLQWKYSKSPEQLESNQFNLHLCAGGNDADTFETLMSLVQQGAIEEITSLSTVIDPKLGGELPNA
;
A
#
# COMPACT_ATOMS: atom_id res chain seq x y z
N MET A 1 -2.38 63.04 12.45
CA MET A 1 -2.99 61.95 11.66
C MET A 1 -2.07 60.74 11.75
N ARG A 2 -2.39 59.76 12.62
CA ARG A 2 -1.56 58.55 12.83
C ARG A 2 -2.27 57.38 12.14
N LEU A 3 -1.68 56.85 11.08
CA LEU A 3 -2.20 55.67 10.39
C LEU A 3 -1.80 54.42 11.20
N ALA A 4 -2.80 53.78 11.81
CA ALA A 4 -2.65 52.50 12.48
C ALA A 4 -2.67 51.39 11.42
N PHE A 5 -1.59 50.63 11.30
CA PHE A 5 -1.54 49.41 10.49
C PHE A 5 -2.11 48.24 11.32
N PRO A 6 -3.20 47.57 10.89
CA PRO A 6 -3.61 46.34 11.54
C PRO A 6 -2.66 45.22 11.13
N ARG A 7 -1.80 44.82 12.07
CA ARG A 7 -0.97 43.61 12.03
C ARG A 7 -1.88 42.39 12.01
N ARG A 8 -2.35 42.02 10.82
CA ARG A 8 -3.06 40.75 10.57
C ARG A 8 -2.08 39.62 10.80
N TYR A 9 -2.08 39.07 12.00
CA TYR A 9 -1.41 37.80 12.31
C TYR A 9 -2.13 36.70 11.53
N LEU A 10 -1.54 36.32 10.39
CA LEU A 10 -1.96 35.17 9.63
C LEU A 10 -1.53 33.92 10.43
N LEU A 11 -2.46 33.34 11.19
CA LEU A 11 -2.30 32.01 11.78
C LEU A 11 -2.35 30.99 10.64
N PHE A 12 -1.20 30.61 10.11
CA PHE A 12 -1.07 29.40 9.29
C PHE A 12 -1.28 28.19 10.21
N LEU A 13 -2.50 27.64 10.22
CA LEU A 13 -2.74 26.29 10.73
C LEU A 13 -1.94 25.33 9.84
N ALA A 14 -0.78 24.89 10.32
CA ALA A 14 -0.06 23.78 9.71
C ALA A 14 -0.89 22.51 9.93
N VAL A 15 -1.71 22.16 8.95
CA VAL A 15 -2.29 20.82 8.86
C VAL A 15 -1.09 19.89 8.60
N LEU A 16 -0.59 19.23 9.65
CA LEU A 16 0.35 18.13 9.46
C LEU A 16 -0.40 17.06 8.66
N PRO A 17 0.07 16.66 7.46
CA PRO A 17 -0.45 15.46 6.86
C PRO A 17 -0.10 14.32 7.80
N LEU A 18 -1.10 13.73 8.46
CA LEU A 18 -0.96 12.40 9.03
C LEU A 18 -0.74 11.47 7.83
N GLY A 19 0.50 11.31 7.41
CA GLY A 19 0.87 10.27 6.46
C GLY A 19 0.41 8.95 7.07
N ALA A 20 -0.54 8.28 6.42
CA ALA A 20 -0.94 6.95 6.80
C ALA A 20 0.30 6.06 6.68
N LEU A 21 0.94 5.74 7.81
CA LEU A 21 2.03 4.79 7.83
C LEU A 21 1.45 3.41 7.53
N ALA A 22 1.61 2.96 6.29
CA ALA A 22 1.29 1.60 5.91
C ALA A 22 2.06 0.65 6.84
N SER A 23 1.36 -0.29 7.45
CA SER A 23 1.98 -1.22 8.40
C SER A 23 2.82 -2.31 7.68
N VAL A 24 2.73 -2.36 6.36
CA VAL A 24 3.42 -3.29 5.45
C VAL A 24 4.10 -2.49 4.34
N GLN A 25 5.34 -2.84 4.02
CA GLN A 25 6.08 -2.31 2.87
C GLN A 25 6.55 -3.46 1.97
N PHE A 26 6.19 -3.44 0.70
CA PHE A 26 6.70 -4.38 -0.30
C PHE A 26 8.16 -4.07 -0.65
N VAL A 27 8.98 -5.11 -0.61
CA VAL A 27 10.35 -5.17 -1.14
C VAL A 27 10.31 -5.71 -2.57
N GLN A 28 9.49 -6.74 -2.80
CA GLN A 28 9.21 -7.31 -4.11
C GLN A 28 7.71 -7.63 -4.27
N PRO A 29 7.15 -7.42 -5.47
CA PRO A 29 7.75 -6.73 -6.61
C PRO A 29 7.92 -5.22 -6.32
N VAL A 30 8.87 -4.58 -7.01
CA VAL A 30 9.04 -3.12 -6.92
C VAL A 30 7.86 -2.42 -7.58
N ALA A 31 7.56 -1.19 -7.13
CA ALA A 31 6.50 -0.38 -7.73
C ALA A 31 6.73 -0.23 -9.25
N GLY A 32 5.66 -0.40 -10.03
CA GLY A 32 5.71 -0.36 -11.49
C GLY A 32 6.23 -1.63 -12.17
N ALA A 33 6.55 -2.69 -11.42
CA ALA A 33 6.88 -3.98 -12.02
C ALA A 33 5.70 -4.52 -12.83
N VAL A 34 6.01 -5.09 -13.99
CA VAL A 34 5.04 -5.81 -14.82
C VAL A 34 5.07 -7.28 -14.42
N LEU A 35 3.91 -7.80 -14.04
CA LEU A 35 3.70 -9.21 -13.69
C LEU A 35 2.87 -9.85 -14.79
N LYS A 36 3.29 -11.02 -15.29
CA LYS A 36 2.56 -11.73 -16.33
C LYS A 36 1.84 -12.94 -15.76
N GLY A 37 0.63 -13.16 -16.25
CA GLY A 37 -0.08 -14.41 -16.01
C GLY A 37 0.75 -15.61 -16.49
N GLY A 38 0.73 -16.70 -15.72
CA GLY A 38 1.51 -17.91 -15.97
C GLY A 38 2.94 -17.86 -15.42
N GLU A 39 3.43 -16.70 -14.96
CA GLU A 39 4.73 -16.59 -14.31
C GLU A 39 4.63 -16.80 -12.79
N THR A 40 5.73 -17.30 -12.21
CA THR A 40 5.90 -17.33 -10.75
C THR A 40 6.25 -15.93 -10.25
N ILE A 41 5.42 -15.40 -9.36
CA ILE A 41 5.72 -14.17 -8.62
C ILE A 41 6.41 -14.51 -7.31
N ASN A 42 7.46 -13.76 -7.00
CA ASN A 42 8.09 -13.74 -5.69
C ASN A 42 7.70 -12.44 -4.97
N LEU A 43 6.99 -12.61 -3.86
CA LEU A 43 6.56 -11.53 -2.99
C LEU A 43 7.49 -11.47 -1.80
N GLN A 44 7.91 -10.26 -1.45
CA GLN A 44 8.67 -10.00 -0.24
C GLN A 44 8.15 -8.72 0.37
N TRP A 45 7.87 -8.74 1.66
CA TRP A 45 7.46 -7.56 2.41
C TRP A 45 8.09 -7.55 3.79
N LYS A 46 8.10 -6.36 4.38
CA LYS A 46 8.49 -6.14 5.76
C LYS A 46 7.42 -5.33 6.48
N TYR A 47 7.34 -5.50 7.78
CA TYR A 47 6.45 -4.70 8.60
C TYR A 47 7.17 -3.43 9.09
N SER A 48 6.48 -2.30 9.07
CA SER A 48 7.05 -1.00 9.48
C SER A 48 6.87 -0.71 10.97
N LYS A 49 6.28 -1.64 11.73
CA LYS A 49 5.96 -1.54 13.16
C LYS A 49 6.48 -2.78 13.88
N SER A 50 6.64 -2.69 15.20
CA SER A 50 7.03 -3.87 15.99
C SER A 50 5.90 -4.92 16.00
N PRO A 51 6.21 -6.22 16.19
CA PRO A 51 5.18 -7.25 16.28
C PRO A 51 4.07 -6.93 17.28
N GLU A 52 4.42 -6.39 18.45
CA GLU A 52 3.47 -5.98 19.51
C GLU A 52 2.44 -4.94 19.04
N GLN A 53 2.84 -4.08 18.10
CA GLN A 53 1.97 -3.06 17.51
C GLN A 53 1.07 -3.61 16.39
N LEU A 54 1.29 -4.87 16.01
CA LEU A 54 0.65 -5.57 14.89
C LEU A 54 -0.15 -6.80 15.34
N GLU A 55 -0.04 -7.22 16.60
CA GLU A 55 -0.69 -8.41 17.19
C GLU A 55 -2.20 -8.53 16.88
N SER A 56 -2.90 -7.42 16.71
CA SER A 56 -4.35 -7.40 16.41
C SER A 56 -4.68 -7.18 14.93
N ASN A 57 -3.68 -6.99 14.07
CA ASN A 57 -3.90 -6.69 12.66
C ASN A 57 -3.92 -7.97 11.81
N GLN A 58 -4.96 -8.11 10.99
CA GLN A 58 -5.01 -9.13 9.95
C GLN A 58 -4.55 -8.53 8.63
N PHE A 59 -3.57 -9.17 8.00
CA PHE A 59 -3.05 -8.77 6.70
C PHE A 59 -3.44 -9.81 5.66
N ASN A 60 -4.15 -9.34 4.63
CA ASN A 60 -4.43 -10.10 3.44
C ASN A 60 -3.66 -9.52 2.27
N LEU A 61 -3.22 -10.39 1.37
CA LEU A 61 -2.58 -9.99 0.13
C LEU A 61 -3.42 -10.45 -1.05
N HIS A 62 -3.73 -9.51 -1.93
CA HIS A 62 -4.53 -9.72 -3.11
C HIS A 62 -3.79 -9.24 -4.35
N LEU A 63 -3.92 -9.98 -5.44
CA LEU A 63 -3.61 -9.47 -6.77
C LEU A 63 -4.82 -8.69 -7.26
N CYS A 64 -4.62 -7.45 -7.68
CA CYS A 64 -5.67 -6.56 -8.15
C CYS A 64 -5.36 -6.03 -9.54
N ALA A 65 -6.40 -5.68 -10.30
CA ALA A 65 -6.31 -4.88 -11.52
C ALA A 65 -7.10 -3.58 -11.35
N GLY A 66 -6.59 -2.47 -11.87
CA GLY A 66 -7.23 -1.15 -11.76
C GLY A 66 -6.53 -0.20 -10.78
N GLY A 67 -7.30 0.74 -10.21
CA GLY A 67 -6.79 1.87 -9.44
C GLY A 67 -6.27 1.55 -8.03
N ASN A 68 -5.73 2.56 -7.34
CA ASN A 68 -5.20 2.42 -5.97
C ASN A 68 -6.20 2.81 -4.86
N ASP A 69 -7.40 3.26 -5.23
CA ASP A 69 -8.44 3.68 -4.29
C ASP A 69 -9.46 2.55 -4.05
N ALA A 70 -10.11 2.56 -2.89
CA ALA A 70 -11.20 1.62 -2.58
C ALA A 70 -12.25 1.65 -3.70
N ASP A 71 -12.74 0.47 -4.09
CA ASP A 71 -13.72 0.24 -5.16
C ASP A 71 -13.25 0.60 -6.59
N THR A 72 -12.00 1.04 -6.78
CA THR A 72 -11.43 1.33 -8.12
C THR A 72 -10.60 0.18 -8.69
N PHE A 73 -10.43 -0.88 -7.91
CA PHE A 73 -9.73 -2.10 -8.32
C PHE A 73 -10.63 -3.33 -8.23
N GLU A 74 -10.37 -4.29 -9.10
CA GLU A 74 -10.96 -5.62 -9.07
C GLU A 74 -9.97 -6.61 -8.46
N THR A 75 -10.43 -7.40 -7.49
CA THR A 75 -9.62 -8.47 -6.91
C THR A 75 -9.59 -9.67 -7.84
N LEU A 76 -8.41 -10.00 -8.34
CA LEU A 76 -8.18 -11.11 -9.27
C LEU A 76 -7.91 -12.42 -8.53
N MET A 77 -7.15 -12.37 -7.42
CA MET A 77 -6.77 -13.55 -6.64
C MET A 77 -6.35 -13.18 -5.22
N SER A 78 -6.70 -14.02 -4.23
CA SER A 78 -6.09 -13.95 -2.90
C SER A 78 -4.78 -14.75 -2.89
N LEU A 79 -3.70 -14.10 -2.46
CA LEU A 79 -2.37 -14.67 -2.35
C LEU A 79 -2.07 -15.10 -0.90
N VAL A 80 -2.57 -14.33 0.07
CA VAL A 80 -2.45 -14.60 1.52
C VAL A 80 -3.75 -14.19 2.21
N GLN A 81 -4.29 -15.08 3.05
CA GLN A 81 -5.52 -14.84 3.83
C GLN A 81 -5.24 -14.55 5.32
N GLN A 82 -3.98 -14.66 5.74
CA GLN A 82 -3.45 -14.28 7.06
C GLN A 82 -1.91 -14.42 7.01
N GLY A 83 -1.18 -13.30 7.00
CA GLY A 83 0.28 -13.30 7.00
C GLY A 83 0.88 -13.40 8.40
N ALA A 84 1.89 -14.26 8.58
CA ALA A 84 2.71 -14.28 9.80
C ALA A 84 3.59 -13.03 9.88
N ILE A 85 3.79 -12.50 11.09
CA ILE A 85 4.59 -11.31 11.33
C ILE A 85 6.04 -11.73 11.58
N GLU A 86 6.88 -11.58 10.57
CA GLU A 86 8.33 -11.79 10.64
C GLU A 86 9.06 -10.55 10.12
N GLU A 87 10.37 -10.40 10.40
CA GLU A 87 11.15 -9.23 9.97
C GLU A 87 11.11 -9.05 8.44
N ILE A 88 11.21 -10.15 7.70
CA ILE A 88 10.97 -10.22 6.26
C ILE A 88 10.14 -11.48 5.99
N THR A 89 8.96 -11.29 5.41
CA THR A 89 8.10 -12.40 4.99
C THR A 89 8.15 -12.53 3.48
N SER A 90 8.17 -13.76 2.98
CA SER A 90 8.20 -14.04 1.56
C SER A 90 7.19 -15.11 1.16
N LEU A 91 6.71 -15.03 -0.08
CA LEU A 91 5.82 -16.00 -0.69
C LEU A 91 6.16 -16.12 -2.17
N SER A 92 6.15 -17.34 -2.68
CA SER A 92 6.24 -17.61 -4.11
C SER A 92 4.99 -18.33 -4.58
N THR A 93 4.36 -17.84 -5.63
CA THR A 93 3.14 -18.44 -6.19
C THR A 93 3.05 -18.20 -7.68
N VAL A 94 2.26 -19.00 -8.39
CA VAL A 94 2.02 -18.83 -9.84
C VAL A 94 0.79 -17.96 -10.04
N ILE A 95 0.91 -16.93 -10.87
CA ILE A 95 -0.24 -16.13 -11.29
C ILE A 95 -1.03 -16.93 -12.31
N ASP A 96 -2.34 -17.11 -12.11
CA ASP A 96 -3.17 -17.78 -13.11
C ASP A 96 -3.07 -17.02 -14.46
N PRO A 97 -2.75 -17.71 -15.57
CA PRO A 97 -2.56 -17.07 -16.87
C PRO A 97 -3.80 -16.36 -17.41
N LYS A 98 -4.98 -16.59 -16.84
CA LYS A 98 -6.23 -15.91 -17.20
C LYS A 98 -6.41 -14.56 -16.50
N LEU A 99 -5.54 -14.23 -15.55
CA LEU A 99 -5.62 -12.98 -14.79
C LEU A 99 -4.85 -11.87 -15.52
N GLY A 100 -5.50 -10.73 -15.72
CA GLY A 100 -4.92 -9.56 -16.34
C GLY A 100 -5.94 -8.41 -16.37
N GLY A 101 -5.45 -7.17 -16.23
CA GLY A 101 -6.25 -5.96 -16.41
C GLY A 101 -5.91 -5.29 -17.74
N GLU A 102 -6.90 -4.72 -18.41
CA GLU A 102 -6.68 -3.93 -19.63
C GLU A 102 -6.38 -2.45 -19.33
N LEU A 103 -6.54 -2.04 -18.07
CA LEU A 103 -6.27 -0.68 -17.63
C LEU A 103 -4.84 -0.57 -17.07
N PRO A 104 -4.11 0.51 -17.36
CA PRO A 104 -2.85 0.81 -16.70
C PRO A 104 -3.03 0.85 -15.18
N ASN A 105 -2.04 0.37 -14.43
CA ASN A 105 -1.97 0.63 -12.99
C ASN A 105 -2.07 2.14 -12.75
N ALA A 106 -2.95 2.57 -11.85
CA ALA A 106 -3.07 3.99 -11.47
C ALA A 106 -1.89 4.46 -10.62
#